data_AF-V5H6Q5-F1
#
_entry.id   AF-V5H6Q5-F1
#
_cell.length_a   1.000
_cell.length_b   1.000
_cell.length_c   1.000
_cell.angle_alpha   90.00
_cell.angle_beta   90.00
_cell.angle_gamma   90.00
#
_symmetry.space_group_name_H-M   'P 1'
#
loop_
_entity.id
_entity.type
_entity.pdbx_description
1 polymer ?
#
loop_
_entity_poly.entity_id
_entity_poly.type
_entity_poly.pdbx_seq_one_letter_code
_entity_poly.pdbx_strand_id
1 'polypeptide(L)'
;GQVVLQMAAATPCKICLGIERAEVPSRYAESMNKNFRTWMQWYGKKYGEYKLLKGDFLTEEHREKINQATIVFVNNFAFGPAVDHQLKERFADLKDGARIVSSKSFCPLNFRITDRNLSDIGTIMHVSEMSPLRGSVSWTGKPVSYYLHIIDRTKLERYFQRLKKPQLKHGE
;
A
#
# COMPACT_ATOMS: atom_id res chain seq x y z
N GLY A 1 -3.51 -11.46 -10.00
CA GLY A 1 -4.45 -10.53 -10.67
C GLY A 1 -5.80 -10.32 -9.97
N GLN A 2 -6.27 -11.25 -9.12
CA GLN A 2 -7.64 -11.23 -8.54
C GLN A 2 -8.03 -9.88 -7.90
N VAL A 3 -7.20 -9.35 -6.99
CA VAL A 3 -7.46 -8.08 -6.29
C VAL A 3 -7.67 -6.92 -7.27
N VAL A 4 -6.86 -6.82 -8.32
CA VAL A 4 -6.95 -5.77 -9.34
C VAL A 4 -8.27 -5.85 -10.11
N LEU A 5 -8.67 -7.06 -10.51
CA LEU A 5 -9.92 -7.27 -11.24
C LEU A 5 -11.14 -6.94 -10.37
N GLN A 6 -11.11 -7.32 -9.09
CA GLN A 6 -12.15 -6.98 -8.13
C GLN A 6 -12.25 -5.46 -7.94
N MET A 7 -11.12 -4.78 -7.76
CA MET A 7 -11.09 -3.32 -7.61
C MET A 7 -11.62 -2.61 -8.86
N ALA A 8 -11.23 -3.08 -10.05
CA ALA A 8 -11.72 -2.53 -11.31
C ALA A 8 -13.22 -2.74 -11.50
N ALA A 9 -13.79 -3.85 -11.01
CA ALA A 9 -15.22 -4.12 -11.07
C ALA A 9 -16.04 -3.36 -10.02
N ALA A 10 -15.47 -3.15 -8.82
CA ALA A 10 -16.22 -2.70 -7.65
C ALA A 10 -16.04 -1.22 -7.30
N THR A 11 -15.07 -0.52 -7.91
CA THR A 11 -14.72 0.86 -7.54
C THR A 11 -14.60 1.77 -8.75
N PRO A 12 -14.82 3.08 -8.59
CA PRO A 12 -14.67 4.07 -9.67
C PRO A 12 -13.20 4.52 -9.86
N CYS A 13 -12.21 3.67 -9.55
CA CYS A 13 -10.81 4.00 -9.77
C CYS A 13 -10.55 4.28 -11.26
N LYS A 14 -9.82 5.35 -11.57
CA LYS A 14 -9.46 5.72 -12.96
C LYS A 14 -8.73 4.59 -13.68
N ILE A 15 -7.80 3.94 -12.98
CA ILE A 15 -7.05 2.78 -13.47
C ILE A 15 -6.63 1.89 -12.30
N CYS A 16 -6.71 0.57 -12.49
CA CYS A 16 -6.19 -0.42 -11.54
C CYS A 16 -4.99 -1.16 -12.16
N LEU A 17 -3.84 -1.14 -11.48
CA LEU A 17 -2.61 -1.76 -11.98
C LEU A 17 -2.21 -2.96 -11.09
N GLY A 18 -1.82 -4.06 -11.72
CA GLY A 18 -1.18 -5.19 -11.06
C GLY A 18 0.16 -5.49 -11.69
N ILE A 19 1.21 -5.58 -10.89
CA ILE A 19 2.57 -5.89 -11.34
C ILE A 19 3.00 -7.18 -10.62
N GLU A 20 3.34 -8.20 -11.40
CA GLU A 20 3.77 -9.51 -10.90
C GLU A 20 5.09 -9.91 -11.54
N ARG A 21 6.05 -10.32 -10.72
CA ARG A 21 7.41 -10.68 -11.18
C ARG A 21 7.47 -12.12 -11.68
N ALA A 22 6.76 -13.03 -11.01
CA ALA A 22 6.86 -14.45 -11.28
C ALA A 22 6.17 -14.84 -12.60
N GLU A 23 6.83 -15.68 -13.39
CA GLU A 23 6.37 -16.10 -14.71
C GLU A 23 5.03 -16.85 -14.67
N VAL A 24 4.95 -17.87 -13.81
CA VAL A 24 3.79 -18.76 -13.76
C VAL A 24 2.52 -17.99 -13.34
N PRO A 25 2.51 -17.20 -12.25
CA PRO A 25 1.37 -16.35 -11.90
C PRO A 25 1.03 -15.31 -12.97
N SER A 26 2.02 -14.76 -13.68
CA SER A 26 1.79 -13.80 -14.78
C SER A 26 1.06 -14.46 -15.95
N ARG A 27 1.46 -15.67 -16.36
CA ARG A 27 0.75 -16.45 -17.38
C ARG A 27 -0.70 -16.76 -16.98
N TYR A 28 -0.93 -17.11 -15.71
CA TYR A 28 -2.30 -17.28 -15.21
C TYR A 28 -3.08 -15.96 -15.23
N ALA A 29 -2.43 -14.84 -14.94
CA ALA A 29 -3.06 -13.51 -14.99
C ALA A 29 -3.56 -13.14 -16.40
N GLU A 30 -2.88 -13.58 -17.47
CA GLU A 30 -3.36 -13.38 -18.84
C GLU A 30 -4.66 -14.15 -19.12
N SER A 31 -4.73 -15.41 -18.67
CA SER A 31 -5.95 -16.23 -18.79
C SER A 31 -7.09 -15.65 -17.95
N MET A 32 -6.78 -15.19 -16.73
CA MET A 32 -7.73 -14.47 -15.87
C MET A 32 -8.28 -13.21 -16.55
N ASN A 33 -7.42 -12.44 -17.22
CA ASN A 33 -7.82 -11.24 -17.94
C ASN A 33 -8.84 -11.56 -19.04
N LYS A 34 -8.58 -12.58 -19.87
CA LYS A 34 -9.52 -13.01 -20.93
C LYS A 34 -10.86 -13.43 -20.33
N ASN A 35 -10.82 -14.32 -19.34
CA ASN A 35 -12.04 -14.84 -18.70
C ASN A 35 -12.85 -13.73 -18.03
N PHE A 36 -12.20 -12.83 -17.30
CA PHE A 36 -12.87 -11.71 -16.65
C PHE A 36 -13.64 -10.84 -17.64
N ARG A 37 -13.03 -10.49 -18.78
CA ARG A 37 -13.70 -9.69 -19.81
C ARG A 37 -14.89 -10.41 -20.42
N THR A 38 -14.73 -11.69 -20.76
CA THR A 38 -15.82 -12.53 -21.30
C THR A 38 -16.99 -12.58 -20.33
N TRP A 39 -16.74 -12.85 -19.05
CA TRP A 39 -17.79 -12.94 -18.05
C TRP A 39 -18.46 -11.59 -17.79
N MET A 40 -17.69 -10.52 -17.61
CA MET A 40 -18.27 -9.18 -17.42
C MET A 40 -19.17 -8.78 -18.58
N GLN A 41 -18.77 -9.09 -19.82
CA GLN A 41 -19.61 -8.86 -21.00
C GLN A 41 -20.87 -9.74 -20.99
N TRP A 42 -20.73 -11.04 -20.69
CA TRP A 42 -21.84 -11.99 -20.65
C TRP A 42 -22.93 -11.57 -19.64
N TYR A 43 -22.52 -11.12 -18.45
CA TYR A 43 -23.43 -10.61 -17.42
C TYR A 43 -23.87 -9.15 -17.64
N GLY A 44 -23.39 -8.48 -18.70
CA GLY A 44 -23.68 -7.06 -18.97
C GLY A 44 -23.18 -6.09 -17.88
N LYS A 45 -22.10 -6.44 -17.16
CA LYS A 45 -21.54 -5.61 -16.09
C LYS A 45 -20.36 -4.77 -16.60
N LYS A 46 -20.35 -3.50 -16.21
CA LYS A 46 -19.24 -2.57 -16.49
C LYS A 46 -18.11 -2.76 -15.48
N TYR A 47 -16.88 -2.47 -15.92
CA TYR A 47 -15.69 -2.41 -15.08
C TYR A 47 -14.80 -1.25 -15.53
N GLY A 48 -14.01 -0.70 -14.61
CA GLY A 48 -13.03 0.35 -14.87
C GLY A 48 -11.79 -0.14 -15.63
N GLU A 49 -10.93 0.79 -16.05
CA GLU A 49 -9.70 0.44 -16.74
C GLU A 49 -8.74 -0.32 -15.81
N TYR A 50 -8.11 -1.39 -16.31
CA TYR A 50 -7.08 -2.10 -15.56
C TYR A 50 -5.99 -2.67 -16.47
N LYS A 51 -4.81 -2.89 -15.89
CA LYS A 51 -3.67 -3.56 -16.56
C LYS A 51 -3.01 -4.55 -15.60
N LEU A 52 -2.75 -5.76 -16.10
CA LEU A 52 -1.96 -6.78 -15.43
C LEU A 52 -0.64 -6.89 -16.18
N LEU A 53 0.45 -6.54 -15.52
CA LEU A 53 1.79 -6.42 -16.09
C LEU A 53 2.69 -7.48 -15.48
N LYS A 54 3.49 -8.13 -16.33
CA LYS A 54 4.63 -8.92 -15.89
C LYS A 54 5.82 -7.98 -15.72
N GLY A 55 6.37 -7.90 -14.51
CA GLY A 55 7.46 -6.99 -14.20
C GLY A 55 7.84 -7.00 -12.73
N ASP A 56 8.98 -6.39 -12.41
CA ASP A 56 9.40 -6.18 -11.03
C ASP A 56 9.02 -4.76 -10.59
N PHE A 57 8.16 -4.67 -9.57
CA PHE A 57 7.65 -3.41 -9.03
C PHE A 57 8.74 -2.54 -8.37
N LEU A 58 9.95 -3.08 -8.19
CA LEU A 58 11.11 -2.35 -7.67
C LEU A 58 11.90 -1.64 -8.78
N THR A 59 11.60 -1.88 -10.05
CA THR A 59 12.31 -1.24 -11.18
C THR A 59 11.86 0.21 -11.40
N GLU A 60 12.77 1.03 -11.94
CA GLU A 60 12.48 2.45 -12.25
C GLU A 60 11.34 2.61 -13.27
N GLU A 61 11.13 1.64 -14.15
CA GLU A 61 10.05 1.64 -15.15
C GLU A 61 8.64 1.74 -14.52
N HIS A 62 8.51 1.27 -13.27
CA HIS A 62 7.25 1.28 -12.54
C HIS A 62 7.17 2.38 -11.48
N ARG A 63 8.29 3.08 -11.19
CA ARG A 63 8.36 4.10 -10.13
C ARG A 63 7.32 5.19 -10.32
N GLU A 64 7.26 5.80 -11.49
CA GLU A 64 6.31 6.90 -11.75
C GLU A 64 4.85 6.44 -11.62
N LYS A 65 4.54 5.23 -12.09
CA LYS A 65 3.19 4.64 -11.99
C LYS A 65 2.80 4.41 -10.52
N ILE A 66 3.74 3.96 -9.70
CA ILE A 66 3.55 3.76 -8.25
C ILE A 66 3.39 5.12 -7.56
N ASN A 67 4.22 6.11 -7.88
CA ASN A 67 4.18 7.45 -7.26
C ASN A 67 2.86 8.19 -7.53
N GLN A 68 2.20 7.90 -8.64
CA GLN A 68 0.87 8.43 -8.97
C GLN A 68 -0.28 7.68 -8.28
N ALA A 69 -0.03 6.54 -7.65
CA ALA A 69 -1.06 5.73 -7.02
C ALA A 69 -1.61 6.43 -5.77
N THR A 70 -2.94 6.48 -5.66
CA THR A 70 -3.64 6.98 -4.47
C THR A 70 -3.97 5.87 -3.48
N ILE A 71 -4.02 4.61 -3.96
CA ILE A 71 -4.23 3.40 -3.17
C ILE A 71 -3.22 2.37 -3.65
N VAL A 72 -2.44 1.83 -2.72
CA VAL A 72 -1.49 0.75 -2.94
C VAL A 72 -1.92 -0.44 -2.11
N PHE A 73 -1.97 -1.63 -2.71
CA PHE A 73 -2.14 -2.88 -1.99
C PHE A 73 -0.90 -3.74 -2.16
N VAL A 74 -0.32 -4.23 -1.07
CA VAL A 74 0.87 -5.08 -1.09
C VAL A 74 0.75 -6.22 -0.09
N ASN A 75 0.75 -7.47 -0.59
CA ASN A 75 0.78 -8.64 0.28
C ASN A 75 2.24 -8.99 0.65
N ASN A 76 2.81 -8.26 1.60
CA ASN A 76 4.21 -8.38 2.02
C ASN A 76 4.45 -9.42 3.14
N PHE A 77 3.51 -10.33 3.41
CA PHE A 77 3.61 -11.25 4.54
C PHE A 77 4.90 -12.09 4.53
N ALA A 78 5.32 -12.55 3.35
CA ALA A 78 6.52 -13.36 3.15
C ALA A 78 7.70 -12.57 2.56
N PHE A 79 7.63 -11.24 2.51
CA PHE A 79 8.72 -10.43 1.96
C PHE A 79 9.88 -10.32 2.95
N GLY A 80 11.10 -10.41 2.42
CA GLY A 80 12.31 -10.22 3.21
C GLY A 80 12.58 -8.76 3.55
N PRO A 81 13.44 -8.47 4.55
CA PRO A 81 13.73 -7.11 5.00
C PRO A 81 14.23 -6.16 3.90
N ALA A 82 15.01 -6.68 2.94
CA ALA A 82 15.54 -5.89 1.82
C ALA A 82 14.42 -5.37 0.89
N VAL A 83 13.45 -6.22 0.57
CA VAL A 83 12.28 -5.84 -0.26
C VAL A 83 11.41 -4.84 0.49
N ASP A 84 11.15 -5.09 1.78
CA ASP A 84 10.41 -4.16 2.63
C ASP A 84 11.10 -2.79 2.72
N HIS A 85 12.43 -2.75 2.79
CA HIS A 85 13.19 -1.50 2.82
C HIS A 85 13.02 -0.70 1.52
N GLN A 86 13.21 -1.33 0.36
CA GLN A 86 13.02 -0.67 -0.92
C GLN A 86 11.57 -0.21 -1.14
N LEU A 87 10.58 -0.99 -0.68
CA LEU A 87 9.19 -0.56 -0.72
C LEU A 87 8.96 0.70 0.12
N LYS A 88 9.59 0.81 1.29
CA LYS A 88 9.50 2.04 2.10
C LYS A 88 10.07 3.25 1.35
N GLU A 89 11.20 3.10 0.67
CA GLU A 89 11.77 4.18 -0.15
C GLU A 89 10.81 4.61 -1.26
N ARG A 90 10.17 3.65 -1.95
CA ARG A 90 9.13 3.95 -2.95
C ARG A 90 7.92 4.66 -2.34
N PHE A 91 7.47 4.23 -1.17
CA PHE A 91 6.32 4.82 -0.49
C PHE A 91 6.58 6.23 0.04
N ALA A 92 7.84 6.59 0.29
CA ALA A 92 8.21 7.94 0.68
C ALA A 92 7.95 8.98 -0.43
N ASP A 93 7.90 8.55 -1.69
CA ASP A 93 7.58 9.39 -2.85
C ASP A 93 6.06 9.55 -3.10
N LEU A 94 5.21 8.78 -2.41
CA LEU A 94 3.76 8.87 -2.58
C LEU A 94 3.22 10.24 -2.11
N LYS A 95 2.21 10.73 -2.81
CA LYS A 95 1.54 12.00 -2.47
C LYS A 95 0.84 11.91 -1.11
N ASP A 96 0.70 13.05 -0.43
CA ASP A 96 -0.08 13.12 0.80
C ASP A 96 -1.53 12.64 0.58
N GLY A 97 -2.07 11.94 1.58
CA GLY A 97 -3.37 11.29 1.49
C GLY A 97 -3.38 9.95 0.74
N ALA A 98 -2.27 9.54 0.11
CA ALA A 98 -2.15 8.20 -0.46
C ALA A 98 -2.28 7.13 0.64
N ARG A 99 -2.92 6.02 0.31
CA ARG A 99 -3.23 4.94 1.25
C ARG A 99 -2.54 3.65 0.84
N ILE A 100 -1.90 2.97 1.79
CA ILE A 100 -1.21 1.70 1.57
C ILE A 100 -1.85 0.64 2.47
N VAL A 101 -2.41 -0.40 1.87
CA VAL A 101 -2.94 -1.57 2.57
C VAL A 101 -1.93 -2.70 2.45
N SER A 102 -1.49 -3.27 3.57
CA SER A 102 -0.52 -4.35 3.59
C SER A 102 -0.81 -5.43 4.62
N SER A 103 -0.30 -6.65 4.39
CA SER A 103 -0.47 -7.78 5.31
C SER A 103 0.45 -7.70 6.53
N LYS A 104 1.52 -6.91 6.46
CA LYS A 104 2.45 -6.60 7.54
C LYS A 104 2.74 -5.11 7.56
N SER A 105 2.74 -4.51 8.75
CA SER A 105 3.00 -3.08 8.93
C SER A 105 4.42 -2.67 8.52
N PHE A 106 4.55 -1.50 7.89
CA PHE A 106 5.85 -0.90 7.54
C PHE A 106 6.47 -0.06 8.66
N CYS A 107 5.67 0.37 9.63
CA CYS A 107 6.12 1.08 10.82
C CYS A 107 5.31 0.68 12.08
N PRO A 108 5.83 0.89 13.30
CA PRO A 108 5.07 0.61 14.52
C PRO A 108 3.75 1.39 14.58
N LEU A 109 2.68 0.77 15.07
CA LEU A 109 1.36 1.44 15.23
C LEU A 109 1.45 2.69 16.11
N ASN A 110 2.31 2.62 17.13
CA ASN A 110 2.47 3.65 18.15
C ASN A 110 3.72 4.50 17.89
N PHE A 111 4.10 4.69 16.62
CA PHE A 111 5.35 5.37 16.25
C PHE A 111 5.40 6.81 16.78
N ARG A 112 6.44 7.11 17.56
CA ARG A 112 6.75 8.45 18.07
C ARG A 112 7.98 9.01 17.36
N ILE A 113 7.84 10.23 16.85
CA ILE A 113 8.95 10.97 16.23
C ILE A 113 9.91 11.45 17.33
N THR A 114 11.19 11.23 17.10
CA THR A 114 12.34 11.65 17.91
C THR A 114 13.46 12.08 16.96
N ASP A 115 14.48 12.80 17.45
CA ASP A 115 15.59 13.23 16.61
C ASP A 115 16.37 12.06 15.98
N ARG A 116 16.33 10.87 16.59
CA ARG A 116 17.06 9.67 16.12
C ARG A 116 16.38 8.95 14.96
N ASN A 117 15.08 9.16 14.76
CA ASN A 117 14.29 8.42 13.76
C ASN A 117 13.64 9.33 12.73
N LEU A 118 14.21 10.52 12.49
CA LEU A 118 13.70 11.50 11.53
C LEU A 118 13.68 11.01 10.08
N SER A 119 14.54 10.05 9.73
CA SER A 119 14.59 9.43 8.40
C SER A 119 13.60 8.28 8.23
N ASP A 120 12.95 7.81 9.31
CA ASP A 120 12.06 6.66 9.22
C ASP A 120 10.75 7.04 8.53
N ILE A 121 10.24 6.12 7.71
CA ILE A 121 8.97 6.33 6.99
C ILE A 121 7.78 6.61 7.94
N GLY A 122 7.83 6.12 9.17
CA GLY A 122 6.80 6.36 10.19
C GLY A 122 6.61 7.83 10.57
N THR A 123 7.56 8.70 10.22
CA THR A 123 7.47 10.15 10.42
C THR A 123 6.46 10.82 9.49
N ILE A 124 6.21 10.23 8.32
CA ILE A 124 5.35 10.77 7.27
C ILE A 124 4.09 9.92 7.03
N MET A 125 3.80 8.95 7.90
CA MET A 125 2.58 8.16 7.79
C MET A 125 1.92 7.86 9.14
N HIS A 126 0.59 7.74 9.08
CA HIS A 126 -0.22 7.12 10.12
C HIS A 126 -0.46 5.67 9.76
N VAL A 127 -0.51 4.80 10.77
CA VAL A 127 -0.77 3.38 10.59
C VAL A 127 -1.85 2.92 11.58
N SER A 128 -2.74 2.05 11.10
CA SER A 128 -3.80 1.43 11.88
C SER A 128 -4.00 0.00 11.44
N GLU A 129 -4.36 -0.88 12.38
CA GLU A 129 -4.77 -2.24 12.06
C GLU A 129 -6.25 -2.24 11.65
N MET A 130 -6.54 -2.86 10.52
CA MET A 130 -7.90 -3.06 10.04
C MET A 130 -8.53 -4.25 10.75
N SER A 131 -9.84 -4.16 11.04
CA SER A 131 -10.54 -5.25 11.71
C SER A 131 -10.39 -6.56 10.91
N PRO A 132 -10.02 -7.67 11.57
CA PRO A 132 -9.80 -8.93 10.89
C PRO A 132 -11.09 -9.43 10.24
N LEU A 133 -10.96 -9.98 9.03
CA LEU A 133 -12.07 -10.57 8.30
C LEU A 133 -12.59 -11.79 9.07
N ARG A 134 -13.83 -11.73 9.55
CA ARG A 134 -14.50 -12.89 10.16
C ARG A 134 -14.59 -14.01 9.12
N GLY A 135 -13.96 -15.15 9.38
CA GLY A 135 -14.01 -16.34 8.52
C GLY A 135 -12.82 -16.54 7.57
N SER A 136 -11.81 -15.67 7.58
CA SER A 136 -10.55 -15.91 6.85
C SER A 136 -9.49 -16.47 7.81
N VAL A 137 -9.07 -17.71 7.58
CA VAL A 137 -7.97 -18.36 8.32
C VAL A 137 -6.71 -18.37 7.47
N SER A 138 -5.57 -18.00 8.04
CA SER A 138 -4.26 -18.26 7.44
C SER A 138 -3.86 -19.71 7.67
N TRP A 139 -2.87 -20.19 6.90
CA TRP A 139 -2.16 -21.43 7.19
C TRP A 139 -1.45 -21.43 8.57
N THR A 140 -1.36 -20.28 9.24
CA THR A 140 -0.81 -20.14 10.59
C THR A 140 -1.86 -20.25 11.70
N GLY A 141 -3.14 -20.49 11.36
CA GLY A 141 -4.24 -20.66 12.32
C GLY A 141 -4.63 -19.38 13.07
N LYS A 142 -4.09 -18.22 12.68
CA LYS A 142 -4.41 -16.91 13.27
C LYS A 142 -5.28 -16.09 12.30
N PRO A 143 -6.12 -15.17 12.81
CA PRO A 143 -6.78 -14.19 11.95
C PRO A 143 -5.75 -13.41 11.13
N VAL A 144 -6.04 -13.20 9.84
CA VAL A 144 -5.21 -12.34 9.00
C VAL A 144 -5.66 -10.90 9.19
N SER A 145 -4.81 -10.11 9.84
CA SER A 145 -4.98 -8.66 9.92
C SER A 145 -4.32 -7.98 8.73
N TYR A 146 -4.95 -6.93 8.24
CA TYR A 146 -4.34 -5.98 7.30
C TYR A 146 -4.05 -4.67 8.02
N TYR A 147 -3.07 -3.92 7.53
CA TYR A 147 -2.65 -2.64 8.06
C TYR A 147 -2.90 -1.55 7.03
N LEU A 148 -3.59 -0.49 7.44
CA LEU A 148 -3.80 0.69 6.63
C LEU A 148 -2.79 1.75 7.04
N HIS A 149 -2.01 2.20 6.07
CA HIS A 149 -1.10 3.32 6.19
C HIS A 149 -1.62 4.49 5.38
N ILE A 150 -1.54 5.70 5.91
CA ILE A 150 -1.96 6.94 5.25
C ILE A 150 -0.78 7.90 5.27
N ILE A 151 -0.35 8.37 4.10
CA ILE A 151 0.72 9.36 3.98
C ILE A 151 0.22 10.71 4.52
N ASP A 152 0.90 11.24 5.51
CA ASP A 152 0.64 12.53 6.16
C ASP A 152 1.97 13.14 6.63
N ARG A 153 2.54 14.03 5.81
CA ARG A 153 3.76 14.77 6.14
C ARG A 153 3.55 15.86 7.19
N THR A 154 2.31 16.27 7.48
CA THR A 154 2.03 17.27 8.52
C THR A 154 2.47 16.80 9.91
N LYS A 155 2.59 15.48 10.11
CA LYS A 155 3.12 14.87 11.33
C LYS A 155 4.57 15.30 11.61
N LEU A 156 5.42 15.30 10.58
CA LEU A 156 6.81 15.74 10.66
C LEU A 156 6.91 17.27 10.78
N GLU A 157 6.06 18.01 10.06
CA GLU A 157 6.00 19.48 10.17
C GLU A 157 5.67 19.93 11.59
N ARG A 158 4.65 19.32 12.23
CA ARG A 158 4.26 19.60 13.62
C ARG A 158 5.41 19.33 14.59
N TYR A 159 6.22 18.29 14.34
CA TYR A 159 7.39 18.00 15.16
C TYR A 159 8.40 19.16 15.13
N PHE A 160 8.76 19.64 13.95
CA PHE A 160 9.68 20.77 13.80
C PHE A 160 9.09 22.09 14.32
N GLN A 161 7.78 22.31 14.16
CA GLN A 161 7.11 23.48 14.75
C GLN A 161 7.21 23.48 16.28
N ARG A 162 7.08 22.30 16.92
CA ARG A 162 7.25 22.17 18.37
C ARG A 162 8.68 22.43 18.83
N LEU A 163 9.70 22.05 18.05
CA LEU A 163 11.09 22.38 18.36
C LEU A 163 11.38 23.89 18.23
N LYS A 164 10.77 24.55 17.25
CA LYS A 164 10.91 26.01 17.03
C LYS A 164 10.19 26.86 18.07
N LYS A 165 9.19 26.31 18.75
CA LYS A 165 8.51 26.93 19.90
C LYS A 165 9.13 26.37 21.18
N PRO A 166 10.29 26.86 21.66
CA PRO A 166 10.71 26.53 23.00
C PRO A 166 9.54 26.90 23.90
N GLN A 167 9.07 25.94 24.69
CA GLN A 167 8.04 26.23 25.67
C GLN A 167 8.55 27.43 26.48
N LEU A 168 7.80 28.52 26.48
CA LEU A 168 7.76 29.43 27.61
C LEU A 168 7.52 28.52 28.80
N LYS A 169 8.60 28.12 29.49
CA LYS A 169 8.50 27.51 30.80
C LYS A 169 7.80 28.58 31.65
N HIS A 170 6.48 28.44 31.79
CA HIS A 170 5.76 29.07 32.87
C HIS A 170 6.42 28.57 34.15
N GLY A 171 6.90 29.52 34.93
CA GLY A 171 7.55 29.27 36.19
C GLY A 171 6.59 28.56 37.14
N GLU A 172 7.17 27.64 37.90
CA GLU A 172 7.16 27.67 39.36
C GLU A 172 8.59 27.41 39.83
#